data_AF-A0A315E9X7-F1
#
_entry.id   AF-A0A315E9X7-F1
#
_cell.length_a   1.000
_cell.length_b   1.000
_cell.length_c   1.000
_cell.angle_alpha   90.00
_cell.angle_beta   90.00
_cell.angle_gamma   90.00
#
_symmetry.space_group_name_H-M   'P 1'
#
loop_
_entity.id
_entity.type
_entity.pdbx_description
1 polymer ?
#
loop_
_entity_poly.entity_id
_entity_poly.type
_entity_poly.pdbx_seq_one_letter_code
_entity_poly.pdbx_strand_id
1 'polypeptide(L)'
;MSLNDFLLHSDLVSRLLALVLLVLSVGSWVVMVWKWRLLSRVGLDMRRSIAAFWQAPAFDDARQRVAQFDRDACITPLLEATLLPVGGTLASAGDRHPQLTRVLRDALQGVVRRLQWGQVWLATAGSISPFVGLLGTVWGIFNALTGMAEAGQLTIDKVAGPVGEALIMTAAGLAVAIPAVLGYNVLGRKVNQIEAELEGFAHDLRGLLADPQD
;
A
#
# COMPACT_ATOMS: atom_id res chain seq x y z
N MET A 1 -36.87 -0.69 -9.19
CA MET A 1 -36.84 -1.96 -8.42
C MET A 1 -35.86 -1.76 -7.29
N SER A 2 -36.24 -2.10 -6.06
CA SER A 2 -35.44 -1.74 -4.88
C SER A 2 -34.18 -2.60 -4.81
N LEU A 3 -33.09 -2.08 -4.23
CA LEU A 3 -31.88 -2.87 -3.92
C LEU A 3 -32.20 -4.14 -3.10
N ASN A 4 -33.30 -4.11 -2.35
CA ASN A 4 -33.80 -5.24 -1.59
C ASN A 4 -34.43 -6.33 -2.47
N ASP A 5 -35.05 -6.00 -3.61
CA ASP A 5 -35.59 -7.02 -4.53
C ASP A 5 -34.47 -7.82 -5.21
N PHE A 6 -33.39 -7.13 -5.59
CA PHE A 6 -32.18 -7.74 -6.13
C PHE A 6 -31.53 -8.65 -5.08
N LEU A 7 -31.40 -8.17 -3.84
CA LEU A 7 -30.90 -8.95 -2.70
C LEU A 7 -31.85 -10.02 -2.18
N LEU A 8 -33.10 -10.10 -2.63
CA LEU A 8 -34.03 -11.18 -2.24
C LEU A 8 -34.10 -12.27 -3.31
N HIS A 9 -33.88 -11.93 -4.59
CA HIS A 9 -33.92 -12.86 -5.72
C HIS A 9 -32.55 -13.31 -6.24
N SER A 10 -31.44 -12.65 -5.86
CA SER A 10 -30.12 -13.04 -6.36
C SER A 10 -29.62 -14.32 -5.68
N ASP A 11 -29.06 -15.20 -6.48
CA ASP A 11 -28.38 -16.42 -6.06
C ASP A 11 -27.21 -16.13 -5.08
N LEU A 12 -26.90 -17.10 -4.21
CA LEU A 12 -25.93 -16.95 -3.11
C LEU A 12 -24.54 -16.52 -3.62
N VAL A 13 -24.14 -17.06 -4.77
CA VAL A 13 -22.88 -16.74 -5.44
C VAL A 13 -22.80 -15.26 -5.81
N SER A 14 -23.84 -14.68 -6.42
CA SER A 14 -23.85 -13.27 -6.82
C SER A 14 -23.73 -12.33 -5.62
N ARG A 15 -24.40 -12.65 -4.50
CA ARG A 15 -24.29 -11.87 -3.26
C ARG A 15 -22.88 -11.92 -2.68
N LEU A 16 -22.26 -13.09 -2.69
CA LEU A 16 -20.89 -13.28 -2.22
C LEU A 16 -19.90 -12.47 -3.06
N LEU A 17 -20.01 -12.53 -4.39
CA LEU A 17 -19.15 -11.76 -5.31
C LEU A 17 -19.33 -10.25 -5.11
N ALA A 18 -20.57 -9.79 -4.96
CA ALA A 18 -20.86 -8.38 -4.67
C ALA A 18 -20.28 -7.93 -3.32
N LEU A 19 -20.38 -8.78 -2.28
CA LEU A 19 -19.78 -8.52 -0.97
C LEU A 19 -18.24 -8.44 -1.05
N VAL A 20 -17.61 -9.33 -1.80
CA VAL A 20 -16.15 -9.31 -2.04
C VAL A 20 -15.74 -7.99 -2.71
N LEU A 21 -16.44 -7.58 -3.78
CA LEU A 21 -16.18 -6.29 -4.43
C LEU A 21 -16.36 -5.11 -3.47
N LEU A 22 -17.38 -5.14 -2.62
CA LEU A 22 -17.63 -4.10 -1.63
C LEU A 22 -16.48 -4.01 -0.61
N VAL A 23 -16.01 -5.14 -0.08
CA VAL A 23 -14.89 -5.19 0.88
C VAL A 23 -13.60 -4.68 0.23
N LEU A 24 -13.31 -5.11 -1.01
CA LEU A 24 -12.14 -4.63 -1.76
C LEU A 24 -12.21 -3.12 -2.02
N SER A 25 -13.40 -2.60 -2.36
CA SER A 25 -13.65 -1.18 -2.61
C SER A 25 -13.41 -0.34 -1.35
N VAL A 26 -14.12 -0.66 -0.27
CA VAL A 26 -14.04 0.08 0.99
C VAL A 26 -12.62 -0.01 1.56
N GLY A 27 -12.01 -1.19 1.57
CA GLY A 27 -10.64 -1.38 2.01
C GLY A 27 -9.65 -0.55 1.20
N SER A 28 -9.82 -0.48 -0.14
CA SER A 28 -8.95 0.33 -1.00
C SER A 28 -9.08 1.82 -0.68
N TRP A 29 -10.30 2.34 -0.53
CA TRP A 29 -10.52 3.74 -0.16
C TRP A 29 -9.93 4.10 1.21
N VAL A 30 -10.13 3.24 2.22
CA VAL A 30 -9.56 3.43 3.56
C VAL A 30 -8.03 3.47 3.50
N VAL A 31 -7.41 2.48 2.84
CA VAL A 31 -5.95 2.42 2.68
C VAL A 31 -5.43 3.64 1.93
N MET A 32 -6.10 4.06 0.84
CA MET A 32 -5.69 5.22 0.05
C MET A 32 -5.69 6.51 0.87
N VAL A 33 -6.79 6.81 1.58
CA VAL A 33 -6.92 8.04 2.36
C VAL A 33 -5.95 8.06 3.53
N TRP A 34 -5.85 6.96 4.27
CA TRP A 34 -4.94 6.85 5.40
C TRP A 34 -3.48 7.00 4.95
N LYS A 35 -3.09 6.25 3.91
CA LYS A 35 -1.71 6.24 3.41
C LYS A 35 -1.32 7.56 2.75
N TRP A 36 -2.25 8.22 2.06
CA TRP A 36 -2.02 9.56 1.53
C TRP A 36 -1.65 10.57 2.64
N ARG A 37 -2.40 10.55 3.75
CA ARG A 37 -2.12 11.41 4.91
C ARG A 37 -0.79 11.06 5.57
N LEU A 38 -0.51 9.77 5.75
CA LEU A 38 0.76 9.29 6.31
C LEU A 38 1.95 9.77 5.46
N LEU A 39 1.98 9.44 4.17
CA LEU A 39 3.11 9.77 3.29
C LEU A 39 3.28 11.29 3.11
N SER A 40 2.18 12.05 3.12
CA SER A 40 2.26 13.52 3.04
C SER A 40 2.87 14.13 4.31
N ARG A 41 2.58 13.57 5.49
CA ARG A 41 3.22 13.99 6.74
C ARG A 41 4.69 13.59 6.78
N VAL A 42 4.98 12.32 6.50
CA VAL A 42 6.36 11.79 6.44
C VAL A 42 7.24 12.63 5.54
N GLY A 43 6.77 12.98 4.33
CA GLY A 43 7.57 13.80 3.40
C GLY A 43 7.92 15.19 3.95
N LEU A 44 7.02 15.82 4.70
CA LEU A 44 7.29 17.13 5.33
C LEU A 44 8.20 16.98 6.56
N ASP A 45 7.90 16.02 7.42
CA ASP A 45 8.62 15.78 8.67
C ASP A 45 10.05 15.30 8.40
N MET A 46 10.26 14.48 7.36
CA MET A 46 11.59 14.02 6.93
C MET A 46 12.48 15.19 6.52
N ARG A 47 11.99 16.12 5.68
CA ARG A 47 12.77 17.29 5.26
C ARG A 47 13.18 18.17 6.43
N ARG A 48 12.27 18.40 7.38
CA ARG A 48 12.57 19.15 8.62
C ARG A 48 13.58 18.42 9.49
N SER A 49 13.45 17.11 9.61
CA SER A 49 14.35 16.26 10.38
C SER A 49 15.77 16.26 9.80
N ILE A 50 15.92 16.11 8.48
CA ILE A 50 17.22 16.20 7.79
C ILE A 50 17.84 17.59 8.01
N ALA A 51 17.07 18.67 7.86
CA ALA A 51 17.56 20.02 8.10
C ALA A 51 17.98 20.23 9.57
N ALA A 52 17.21 19.72 10.52
CA ALA A 52 17.51 19.80 11.95
C ALA A 52 18.78 19.00 12.32
N PHE A 53 19.01 17.86 11.66
CA PHE A 53 20.23 17.07 11.80
C PHE A 53 21.47 17.87 11.36
N TRP A 54 21.45 18.44 10.15
CA TRP A 54 22.59 19.18 9.61
C TRP A 54 22.87 20.53 10.31
N GLN A 55 21.89 21.08 11.03
CA GLN A 55 22.04 22.31 11.82
C GLN A 55 22.42 22.04 13.29
N ALA A 56 22.58 20.77 13.67
CA ALA A 56 22.95 20.41 15.03
C ALA A 56 24.47 20.56 15.25
N PRO A 57 24.90 21.09 16.40
CA PRO A 57 26.32 21.28 16.70
C PRO A 57 27.04 19.96 17.05
N ALA A 58 26.30 18.94 17.48
CA ALA A 58 26.84 17.63 17.81
C ALA A 58 25.84 16.52 17.46
N PHE A 59 26.33 15.28 17.34
CA PHE A 59 25.52 14.12 16.97
C PHE A 59 24.40 13.81 17.97
N ASP A 60 24.67 13.96 19.26
CA ASP A 60 23.68 13.72 20.32
C ASP A 60 22.55 14.78 20.29
N ASP A 61 22.91 16.04 20.03
CA ASP A 61 21.93 17.11 19.81
C ASP A 61 21.11 16.86 18.54
N ALA A 62 21.74 16.35 17.49
CA ALA A 62 21.09 16.01 16.23
C ALA A 62 19.98 14.96 16.46
N ARG A 63 20.27 13.89 17.22
CA ARG A 63 19.27 12.88 17.59
C ARG A 63 18.08 13.48 18.33
N GLN A 64 18.34 14.32 19.33
CA GLN A 64 17.27 14.94 20.11
C GLN A 64 16.39 15.86 19.26
N ARG A 65 17.00 16.67 18.39
CA ARG A 65 16.27 17.56 17.48
C ARG A 65 15.45 16.79 16.44
N VAL A 66 16.03 15.75 15.84
CA VAL A 66 15.33 14.87 14.88
C VAL A 66 14.11 14.20 15.51
N ALA A 67 14.23 13.70 16.74
CA ALA A 67 13.13 13.06 17.46
C ALA A 67 11.91 13.98 17.69
N GLN A 68 12.09 15.31 17.67
CA GLN A 68 10.97 16.26 17.79
C GLN A 68 10.14 16.38 16.50
N PHE A 69 10.75 16.11 15.34
CA PHE A 69 10.14 16.24 14.03
C PHE A 69 9.73 14.88 13.44
N ASP A 70 10.45 13.81 13.75
CA ASP A 70 10.27 12.47 13.15
C ASP A 70 9.18 11.63 13.82
N ARG A 71 7.92 12.06 13.65
CA ARG A 71 6.75 11.43 14.30
C ARG A 71 6.49 9.98 13.90
N ASP A 72 6.80 9.63 12.66
CA ASP A 72 6.54 8.31 12.09
C ASP A 72 7.77 7.37 12.17
N ALA A 73 8.86 7.84 12.79
CA ALA A 73 10.12 7.12 12.97
C ALA A 73 10.71 6.64 11.63
N CYS A 74 10.99 7.58 10.73
CA CYS A 74 11.62 7.34 9.44
C CYS A 74 13.13 7.64 9.44
N ILE A 75 13.61 8.59 10.26
CA ILE A 75 15.03 8.98 10.35
C ILE A 75 15.66 8.46 11.63
N THR A 76 14.94 8.49 12.73
CA THR A 76 15.39 8.06 14.06
C THR A 76 15.99 6.65 14.04
N PRO A 77 15.38 5.64 13.37
CA PRO A 77 15.97 4.31 13.28
C PRO A 77 17.32 4.28 12.55
N LEU A 78 17.53 5.16 11.56
CA LEU A 78 18.82 5.25 10.85
C LEU A 78 19.90 5.81 11.78
N LEU A 79 19.57 6.83 12.57
CA LEU A 79 20.49 7.40 13.56
C LEU A 79 20.83 6.39 14.66
N GLU A 80 19.84 5.71 15.20
CA GLU A 80 20.05 4.69 16.24
C GLU A 80 20.87 3.51 15.72
N ALA A 81 20.68 3.10 14.47
CA ALA A 81 21.46 2.03 13.85
C ALA A 81 22.96 2.35 13.74
N THR A 82 23.36 3.63 13.73
CA THR A 82 24.77 4.01 13.72
C THR A 82 25.47 3.85 15.08
N LEU A 83 24.71 3.65 16.15
CA LEU A 83 25.25 3.29 17.47
C LEU A 83 25.66 1.81 17.44
N LEU A 84 26.81 1.55 16.82
CA LEU A 84 27.31 0.19 16.59
C LEU A 84 27.44 -0.59 17.92
N PRO A 85 27.10 -1.89 17.94
CA PRO A 85 27.24 -2.71 19.13
C PRO A 85 28.70 -2.74 19.61
N VAL A 86 28.89 -2.64 20.93
CA VAL A 86 30.19 -2.80 21.58
C VAL A 86 30.71 -4.23 21.32
N GLY A 87 32.01 -4.34 21.03
CA GLY A 87 32.64 -5.50 20.38
C GLY A 87 32.38 -6.89 21.00
N GLY A 88 32.70 -7.94 20.23
CA GLY A 88 32.54 -9.34 20.63
C GLY A 88 31.64 -10.17 19.70
N THR A 89 31.22 -9.60 18.57
CA THR A 89 30.40 -10.27 17.56
C THR A 89 31.06 -10.22 16.18
N LEU A 90 30.68 -11.14 15.28
CA LEU A 90 31.05 -11.03 13.85
C LEU A 90 30.50 -9.74 13.22
N ALA A 91 29.46 -9.16 13.81
CA ALA A 91 28.93 -7.88 13.38
C ALA A 91 29.91 -6.72 13.65
N SER A 92 30.68 -6.80 14.73
CA SER A 92 31.77 -5.88 15.07
C SER A 92 33.13 -6.26 14.48
N ALA A 93 33.24 -7.44 13.84
CA ALA A 93 34.46 -7.92 13.21
C ALA A 93 34.52 -7.39 11.76
N GLY A 94 35.29 -6.33 11.54
CA GLY A 94 35.51 -5.73 10.22
C GLY A 94 35.65 -4.20 10.29
N ASP A 95 35.93 -3.57 9.15
CA ASP A 95 36.09 -2.12 9.09
C ASP A 95 34.77 -1.38 9.38
N ARG A 96 34.88 -0.17 9.94
CA ARG A 96 33.72 0.67 10.33
C ARG A 96 32.79 0.98 9.16
N HIS A 97 33.34 1.17 7.96
CA HIS A 97 32.57 1.54 6.78
C HIS A 97 31.61 0.43 6.28
N PRO A 98 32.05 -0.84 6.12
CA PRO A 98 31.16 -1.99 5.93
C PRO A 98 30.12 -2.17 7.04
N GLN A 99 30.50 -1.99 8.31
CA GLN A 99 29.58 -2.12 9.43
C GLN A 99 28.43 -1.09 9.35
N LEU A 100 28.77 0.18 9.16
CA LEU A 100 27.81 1.27 8.98
C LEU A 100 26.90 1.04 7.78
N THR A 101 27.46 0.59 6.66
CA THR A 101 26.66 0.29 5.45
C THR A 101 25.60 -0.77 5.72
N ARG A 102 25.94 -1.84 6.45
CA ARG A 102 24.99 -2.91 6.77
C ARG A 102 23.88 -2.40 7.70
N VAL A 103 24.22 -1.79 8.84
CA VAL A 103 23.22 -1.37 9.82
C VAL A 103 22.29 -0.29 9.28
N LEU A 104 22.81 0.65 8.47
CA LEU A 104 22.00 1.68 7.81
C LEU A 104 21.08 1.08 6.75
N ARG A 105 21.56 0.13 5.95
CA ARG A 105 20.73 -0.59 4.97
C ARG A 105 19.61 -1.35 5.67
N ASP A 106 19.90 -2.06 6.75
CA ASP A 106 18.91 -2.84 7.50
C ASP A 106 17.83 -1.92 8.11
N ALA A 107 18.25 -0.78 8.69
CA ALA A 107 17.35 0.22 9.23
C ALA A 107 16.46 0.85 8.15
N LEU A 108 17.06 1.27 7.03
CA LEU A 108 16.36 1.81 5.86
C LEU A 108 15.30 0.81 5.34
N GLN A 109 15.69 -0.45 5.12
CA GLN A 109 14.77 -1.49 4.67
C GLN A 109 13.63 -1.73 5.66
N GLY A 110 13.91 -1.64 6.96
CA GLY A 110 12.88 -1.68 8.01
C GLY A 110 11.86 -0.55 7.86
N VAL A 111 12.31 0.67 7.63
CA VAL A 111 11.45 1.85 7.42
C VAL A 111 10.65 1.72 6.12
N VAL A 112 11.30 1.39 5.00
CA VAL A 112 10.65 1.22 3.69
C VAL A 112 9.57 0.14 3.75
N ARG A 113 9.85 -1.00 4.40
CA ARG A 113 8.86 -2.08 4.57
C ARG A 113 7.63 -1.60 5.33
N ARG A 114 7.79 -0.76 6.35
CA ARG A 114 6.66 -0.14 7.08
C ARG A 114 5.87 0.81 6.16
N LEU A 115 6.56 1.64 5.38
CA LEU A 115 5.92 2.57 4.43
C LEU A 115 5.21 1.85 3.28
N GLN A 116 5.66 0.66 2.90
CA GLN A 116 5.02 -0.17 1.87
C GLN A 116 3.71 -0.83 2.33
N TRP A 117 3.41 -0.86 3.63
CA TRP A 117 2.20 -1.49 4.17
C TRP A 117 0.92 -0.98 3.49
N GLY A 118 0.02 -1.89 3.12
CA GLY A 118 -1.21 -1.59 2.36
C GLY A 118 -1.05 -1.51 0.84
N GLN A 119 0.18 -1.48 0.28
CA GLN A 119 0.37 -1.60 -1.19
C GLN A 119 -0.14 -2.95 -1.70
N VAL A 120 0.11 -4.03 -0.96
CA VAL A 120 -0.35 -5.38 -1.31
C VAL A 120 -1.87 -5.39 -1.46
N TRP A 121 -2.61 -4.77 -0.54
CA TRP A 121 -4.07 -4.69 -0.63
C TRP A 121 -4.54 -3.98 -1.91
N LEU A 122 -3.96 -2.82 -2.23
CA LEU A 122 -4.31 -2.07 -3.45
C LEU A 122 -3.95 -2.83 -4.72
N ALA A 123 -2.80 -3.52 -4.73
CA ALA A 123 -2.38 -4.37 -5.85
C ALA A 123 -3.36 -5.53 -6.06
N THR A 124 -3.73 -6.22 -4.98
CA THR A 124 -4.69 -7.34 -5.00
C THR A 124 -6.08 -6.88 -5.41
N ALA A 125 -6.59 -5.79 -4.83
CA ALA A 125 -7.89 -5.24 -5.20
C ALA A 125 -7.90 -4.78 -6.68
N GLY A 126 -6.83 -4.14 -7.14
CA GLY A 126 -6.68 -3.70 -8.51
C GLY A 126 -6.63 -4.86 -9.52
N SER A 127 -5.96 -5.96 -9.19
CA SER A 127 -5.80 -7.09 -10.10
C SER A 127 -6.99 -8.06 -10.10
N ILE A 128 -7.62 -8.30 -8.95
CA ILE A 128 -8.65 -9.35 -8.81
C ILE A 128 -10.07 -8.83 -9.07
N SER A 129 -10.37 -7.56 -8.77
CA SER A 129 -11.73 -7.01 -8.91
C SER A 129 -12.35 -7.13 -10.31
N PRO A 130 -11.62 -6.91 -11.42
CA PRO A 130 -12.18 -7.11 -12.76
C PRO A 130 -12.63 -8.56 -13.01
N PHE A 131 -11.85 -9.53 -12.52
CA PHE A 131 -12.18 -10.96 -12.67
C PHE A 131 -13.35 -11.37 -11.79
N VAL A 132 -13.50 -10.80 -10.60
CA VAL A 132 -14.68 -11.00 -9.74
C VAL A 132 -15.94 -10.46 -10.43
N GLY A 133 -15.84 -9.28 -11.06
CA GLY A 133 -16.93 -8.71 -11.86
C GLY A 133 -17.30 -9.57 -13.06
N LEU A 134 -16.29 -10.05 -13.81
CA LEU A 134 -16.46 -10.96 -14.94
C LEU A 134 -17.14 -12.28 -14.53
N LEU A 135 -16.70 -12.88 -13.42
CA LEU A 135 -17.32 -14.08 -12.88
C LEU A 135 -18.78 -13.82 -12.51
N GLY A 136 -19.08 -12.66 -11.92
CA GLY A 136 -20.44 -12.22 -11.61
C GLY A 136 -21.33 -12.14 -12.85
N THR A 137 -20.83 -11.57 -13.95
CA THR A 137 -21.55 -11.55 -15.23
C THR A 137 -21.81 -12.95 -15.78
N VAL A 138 -20.80 -13.81 -15.79
CA VAL A 138 -20.92 -15.18 -16.32
C VAL A 138 -21.97 -15.97 -15.54
N TRP A 139 -21.92 -15.89 -14.21
CA TRP A 139 -22.88 -16.56 -13.33
C TRP A 139 -24.31 -16.01 -13.50
N GLY A 140 -24.45 -14.68 -13.58
CA GLY A 140 -25.76 -14.04 -13.80
C GLY A 140 -26.42 -14.47 -15.11
N ILE A 141 -25.65 -14.49 -16.20
CA ILE A 141 -26.14 -14.96 -17.51
C ILE A 141 -26.48 -16.45 -17.45
N PHE A 142 -25.65 -17.28 -16.81
CA PHE A 142 -25.91 -18.71 -16.65
C PHE A 142 -27.24 -18.97 -15.93
N ASN A 143 -27.47 -18.34 -14.78
CA ASN A 143 -28.73 -18.51 -14.03
C ASN A 143 -29.95 -18.01 -14.80
N ALA A 144 -29.82 -16.89 -15.51
CA ALA A 144 -30.90 -16.38 -16.34
C ALA A 144 -31.30 -17.38 -17.43
N LEU A 145 -30.33 -17.94 -18.15
CA LEU A 145 -30.57 -18.91 -19.22
C LEU A 145 -31.17 -20.22 -18.69
N THR A 146 -30.66 -20.73 -17.55
CA THR A 146 -31.19 -21.95 -16.92
C THR A 146 -32.65 -21.78 -16.48
N GLY A 147 -32.98 -20.67 -15.81
CA GLY A 147 -34.36 -20.40 -15.38
C GLY A 147 -35.33 -20.25 -16.56
N MET A 148 -34.87 -19.70 -17.68
CA MET A 148 -35.69 -19.60 -18.90
C MET A 148 -35.88 -20.95 -19.60
N ALA A 149 -34.86 -21.81 -19.58
CA ALA A 149 -34.93 -23.17 -20.11
C ALA A 149 -35.93 -24.02 -19.32
N GLU A 150 -35.92 -23.94 -17.99
CA GLU A 150 -36.88 -24.62 -17.11
C GLU A 150 -38.32 -24.12 -17.32
N ALA A 151 -38.50 -22.82 -17.56
CA ALA A 151 -39.81 -22.23 -17.83
C ALA A 151 -40.34 -22.48 -19.25
N GLY A 152 -39.53 -23.06 -20.15
CA GLY A 152 -39.91 -23.34 -21.54
C GLY A 152 -40.20 -22.10 -22.41
N GLN A 153 -39.79 -20.90 -21.98
CA GLN A 153 -40.11 -19.62 -22.63
C GLN A 153 -38.85 -18.83 -23.02
N LEU A 154 -38.10 -19.36 -23.98
CA LEU A 154 -36.94 -18.68 -24.57
C LEU A 154 -37.40 -17.66 -25.63
N THR A 155 -37.74 -16.45 -25.16
CA THR A 155 -37.99 -15.29 -26.03
C THR A 155 -36.91 -14.23 -25.79
N ILE A 156 -36.40 -13.61 -26.86
CA ILE A 156 -35.31 -12.63 -26.80
C ILE A 156 -35.65 -11.46 -25.86
N ASP A 157 -36.90 -11.01 -25.87
CA ASP A 157 -37.37 -9.91 -25.01
C ASP A 157 -37.22 -10.24 -23.51
N LYS A 158 -37.28 -11.53 -23.14
CA LYS A 158 -37.09 -11.97 -21.75
C LYS A 158 -35.62 -12.18 -21.37
N VAL A 159 -34.71 -12.27 -22.33
CA VAL A 159 -33.25 -12.43 -22.10
C VAL A 159 -32.58 -11.08 -21.82
N ALA A 160 -33.04 -10.01 -22.46
CA ALA A 160 -32.37 -8.70 -22.43
C ALA A 160 -32.23 -8.11 -21.01
N GLY A 161 -33.26 -8.26 -20.17
CA GLY A 161 -33.26 -7.76 -18.79
C GLY A 161 -32.17 -8.41 -17.92
N PRO A 162 -32.24 -9.74 -17.69
CA PRO A 162 -31.26 -10.44 -16.86
C PRO A 162 -29.81 -10.32 -17.34
N VAL A 163 -29.59 -10.28 -18.67
CA VAL A 163 -28.25 -10.05 -19.23
C VAL A 163 -27.75 -8.64 -18.91
N GLY A 164 -28.62 -7.62 -19.02
CA GLY A 164 -28.29 -6.25 -18.63
C GLY A 164 -27.96 -6.11 -17.15
N GLU A 165 -28.70 -6.78 -16.28
CA GLU A 165 -28.42 -6.82 -14.83
C GLU A 165 -27.07 -7.49 -14.54
N ALA A 166 -26.74 -8.58 -15.24
CA ALA A 166 -25.46 -9.23 -15.09
C ALA A 166 -24.29 -8.29 -15.41
N LEU A 167 -24.39 -7.46 -16.46
CA LEU A 167 -23.34 -6.51 -16.88
C LEU A 167 -22.96 -5.49 -15.80
N ILE A 168 -23.87 -5.21 -14.85
CA ILE A 168 -23.59 -4.32 -13.70
C ILE A 168 -22.45 -4.88 -12.84
N MET A 169 -22.32 -6.20 -12.72
CA MET A 169 -21.23 -6.81 -11.93
C MET A 169 -19.85 -6.54 -12.53
N THR A 170 -19.72 -6.56 -13.85
CA THR A 170 -18.46 -6.21 -14.52
C THR A 170 -18.15 -4.72 -14.36
N ALA A 171 -19.16 -3.85 -14.52
CA ALA A 171 -18.99 -2.43 -14.28
C ALA A 171 -18.55 -2.13 -12.84
N ALA A 172 -19.14 -2.82 -11.85
CA ALA A 172 -18.74 -2.73 -10.45
C ALA A 172 -17.29 -3.21 -10.23
N GLY A 173 -16.89 -4.33 -10.82
CA GLY A 173 -15.51 -4.82 -10.76
C GLY A 173 -14.49 -3.80 -11.27
N LEU A 174 -14.79 -3.13 -12.40
CA LEU A 174 -13.96 -2.06 -12.94
C LEU A 174 -13.96 -0.81 -12.06
N ALA A 175 -15.11 -0.43 -11.50
CA ALA A 175 -15.23 0.70 -10.59
C ALA A 175 -14.39 0.54 -9.30
N VAL A 176 -14.14 -0.71 -8.87
CA VAL A 176 -13.23 -1.01 -7.76
C VAL A 176 -11.77 -1.05 -8.23
N ALA A 177 -11.50 -1.67 -9.38
CA ALA A 177 -10.15 -1.87 -9.87
C ALA A 177 -9.42 -0.56 -10.23
N ILE A 178 -10.12 0.34 -10.94
CA ILE A 178 -9.50 1.57 -11.47
C ILE A 178 -8.93 2.44 -10.34
N PRO A 179 -9.69 2.80 -9.28
CA PRO A 179 -9.14 3.57 -8.16
C PRO A 179 -8.03 2.82 -7.42
N ALA A 180 -8.15 1.50 -7.23
CA ALA A 180 -7.15 0.71 -6.52
C ALA A 180 -5.79 0.71 -7.26
N VAL A 181 -5.79 0.52 -8.59
CA VAL A 181 -4.57 0.57 -9.41
C VAL A 181 -3.97 1.99 -9.42
N LEU A 182 -4.80 3.03 -9.53
CA LEU A 182 -4.32 4.41 -9.45
C LEU A 182 -3.67 4.71 -8.09
N GLY A 183 -4.34 4.32 -7.00
CA GLY A 183 -3.84 4.46 -5.64
C GLY A 183 -2.52 3.71 -5.42
N TYR A 184 -2.42 2.48 -5.91
CA TYR A 184 -1.19 1.68 -5.87
C TYR A 184 -0.03 2.44 -6.52
N ASN A 185 -0.20 2.90 -7.77
CA ASN A 185 0.85 3.57 -8.52
C ASN A 185 1.27 4.91 -7.91
N VAL A 186 0.31 5.76 -7.52
CA VAL A 186 0.60 7.10 -6.99
C VAL A 186 1.27 7.01 -5.61
N LEU A 187 0.74 6.17 -4.73
CA LEU A 187 1.29 6.00 -3.38
C LEU A 187 2.64 5.27 -3.43
N GLY A 188 2.79 4.27 -4.30
CA GLY A 188 4.07 3.59 -4.53
C GLY A 188 5.15 4.56 -5.00
N ARG A 189 4.84 5.46 -5.95
CA ARG A 189 5.77 6.51 -6.37
C ARG A 189 6.20 7.43 -5.22
N LYS A 190 5.27 7.80 -4.32
CA LYS A 190 5.60 8.59 -3.12
C LYS A 190 6.50 7.83 -2.15
N VAL A 191 6.27 6.53 -1.95
CA VAL A 191 7.14 5.69 -1.12
C VAL A 191 8.56 5.66 -1.71
N ASN A 192 8.71 5.44 -3.01
CA ASN A 192 10.02 5.40 -3.66
C ASN A 192 10.77 6.74 -3.57
N GLN A 193 10.05 7.87 -3.61
CA GLN A 193 10.65 9.20 -3.39
C GLN A 193 11.20 9.34 -1.96
N ILE A 194 10.45 8.89 -0.95
CA ILE A 194 10.90 8.90 0.44
C ILE A 194 12.08 7.95 0.63
N GLU A 195 12.05 6.77 0.03
CA GLU A 195 13.16 5.81 0.04
C GLU A 195 14.45 6.42 -0.53
N ALA A 196 14.38 7.09 -1.68
CA ALA A 196 15.53 7.76 -2.27
C ALA A 196 16.09 8.90 -1.39
N GLU A 197 15.23 9.69 -0.75
CA GLU A 197 15.65 10.73 0.20
C GLU A 197 16.34 10.10 1.44
N LEU A 198 15.82 8.98 1.96
CA LEU A 198 16.43 8.25 3.08
C LEU A 198 17.75 7.56 2.69
N GLU A 199 17.87 7.02 1.48
CA GLU A 199 19.12 6.47 0.94
C GLU A 199 20.22 7.53 0.85
N GLY A 200 19.87 8.73 0.36
CA GLY A 200 20.78 9.87 0.33
C GLY A 200 21.25 10.24 1.74
N PHE A 201 20.30 10.37 2.68
CA PHE A 201 20.63 10.65 4.07
C PHE A 201 21.52 9.58 4.71
N ALA A 202 21.25 8.29 4.48
CA ALA A 202 22.08 7.19 4.96
C ALA A 202 23.49 7.22 4.35
N HIS A 203 23.62 7.60 3.08
CA HIS A 203 24.91 7.76 2.42
C HIS A 203 25.74 8.86 3.07
N ASP A 204 25.14 10.03 3.30
CA ASP A 204 25.81 11.17 3.92
C ASP A 204 26.21 10.86 5.37
N LEU A 205 25.32 10.20 6.11
CA LEU A 205 25.56 9.77 7.49
C LEU A 205 26.72 8.77 7.60
N ARG A 206 26.81 7.84 6.65
CA ARG A 206 27.96 6.93 6.55
C ARG A 206 29.25 7.70 6.29
N GLY A 207 29.24 8.66 5.37
CA GLY A 207 30.42 9.50 5.08
C GLY A 207 30.89 10.26 6.32
N LEU A 208 29.97 10.92 7.02
CA LEU A 208 30.23 11.68 8.24
C LEU A 208 30.84 10.84 9.37
N LEU A 209 30.44 9.57 9.50
CA LEU A 209 30.84 8.69 10.60
C LEU A 209 31.96 7.71 10.26
N ALA A 210 32.34 7.61 8.98
CA ALA A 210 33.41 6.73 8.52
C ALA A 210 34.77 7.42 8.43
N ASP A 211 34.80 8.73 8.17
CA ASP A 211 36.06 9.48 8.21
C ASP A 211 36.50 9.72 9.67
N PRO A 212 37.77 9.47 10.03
CA PRO A 212 38.28 9.80 11.35
C PRO A 212 38.18 11.31 11.56
N GLN A 213 37.56 11.74 12.66
CA GLN A 213 37.87 13.06 13.19
C GLN A 213 39.25 12.94 13.83
N ASP A 214 40.24 13.62 13.25
CA ASP A 214 41.62 13.70 13.73
C ASP A 214 41.71 13.97 15.25
#